data_AF-A0A7J3VTG3-F1
#
_entry.id   AF-A0A7J3VTG3-F1
#
_cell.length_a   1.000
_cell.length_b   1.000
_cell.length_c   1.000
_cell.angle_alpha   90.00
_cell.angle_beta   90.00
_cell.angle_gamma   90.00
#
_symmetry.space_group_name_H-M   'P 1'
#
loop_
_entity.id
_entity.type
_entity.pdbx_description
1 polymer ?
#
loop_
_entity_poly.entity_id
_entity_poly.type
_entity_poly.pdbx_seq_one_letter_code
_entity_poly.pdbx_strand_id
1 'polypeptide(L)'
;MSKVRYVYVALALLSSILFSLVLLITDAELWTVAPTHAYGLIVFTFLDVVLLAAALAGWRRTADVGVFWGVGKLAVFLGDILTAPEFGITYAEFAAYLFSLWAYDGLLASQAAISVASYIQKKR
;
A
#
# COMPACT_ATOMS: atom_id res chain seq x y z
N MET A 1 -10.89 24.12 -15.20
CA MET A 1 -10.41 22.87 -14.56
C MET A 1 -11.02 22.79 -13.16
N SER A 2 -11.92 21.83 -12.90
CA SER A 2 -12.42 21.62 -11.54
C SER A 2 -11.27 21.14 -10.66
N LYS A 3 -11.04 21.77 -9.50
CA LYS A 3 -10.08 21.27 -8.52
C LYS A 3 -10.47 19.83 -8.16
N VAL A 4 -9.56 18.88 -8.35
CA VAL A 4 -9.77 17.49 -7.94
C VAL A 4 -10.04 17.50 -6.44
N ARG A 5 -11.20 16.98 -6.01
CA ARG A 5 -11.64 17.08 -4.62
C ARG A 5 -10.75 16.30 -3.65
N TYR A 6 -10.09 15.26 -4.15
CA TYR A 6 -9.33 14.27 -3.36
C TYR A 6 -7.83 14.27 -3.68
N VAL A 7 -7.24 15.42 -4.02
CA VAL A 7 -5.82 15.52 -4.46
C VAL A 7 -4.85 14.82 -3.51
N TYR A 8 -4.95 15.03 -2.20
CA TYR A 8 -4.01 14.44 -1.24
C TYR A 8 -4.15 12.91 -1.17
N VAL A 9 -5.38 12.40 -1.28
CA VAL A 9 -5.63 10.94 -1.34
C VAL A 9 -5.07 10.37 -2.64
N ALA A 10 -5.28 11.07 -3.76
CA ALA A 10 -4.74 10.67 -5.06
C ALA A 10 -3.20 10.63 -5.08
N LEU A 11 -2.54 11.62 -4.47
CA LEU A 11 -1.07 11.63 -4.34
C LEU A 11 -0.55 10.48 -3.49
N ALA A 12 -1.22 10.18 -2.37
CA ALA A 12 -0.84 9.06 -1.51
C ALA A 12 -1.10 7.68 -2.17
N LEU A 13 -2.14 7.57 -3.00
CA LEU A 13 -2.38 6.37 -3.81
C LEU A 13 -1.32 6.21 -4.91
N LEU A 14 -0.93 7.31 -5.57
CA LEU A 14 0.16 7.29 -6.56
C LEU A 14 1.49 6.85 -5.93
N SER A 15 1.82 7.31 -4.73
CA SER A 15 3.02 6.84 -4.03
C SER A 15 2.92 5.36 -3.68
N SER A 16 1.77 4.90 -3.17
CA SER A 16 1.52 3.48 -2.89
C SER A 16 1.72 2.59 -4.13
N ILE A 17 1.17 3.01 -5.27
CA ILE A 17 1.34 2.30 -6.56
C ILE A 17 2.82 2.29 -6.96
N LEU A 18 3.51 3.43 -6.90
CA LEU A 18 4.92 3.53 -7.27
C LEU A 18 5.77 2.55 -6.44
N PHE A 19 5.65 2.58 -5.11
CA PHE A 19 6.44 1.71 -4.23
C PHE A 19 6.11 0.23 -4.42
N SER A 20 4.83 -0.09 -4.64
CA SER A 20 4.42 -1.48 -4.95
C SER A 20 5.05 -1.96 -6.26
N LEU A 21 5.06 -1.12 -7.31
CA LEU A 21 5.70 -1.45 -8.58
C LEU A 21 7.22 -1.59 -8.44
N VAL A 22 7.87 -0.74 -7.65
CA VAL A 22 9.31 -0.87 -7.37
C VAL A 22 9.58 -2.24 -6.74
N LEU A 23 8.87 -2.62 -5.68
CA LEU A 23 9.02 -3.94 -5.06
C LEU A 23 8.81 -5.08 -6.07
N LEU A 24 7.71 -5.04 -6.83
CA LEU A 24 7.39 -6.06 -7.84
C LEU A 24 8.47 -6.20 -8.93
N ILE A 25 9.23 -5.14 -9.22
CA ILE A 25 10.26 -5.15 -10.26
C ILE A 25 11.64 -5.51 -9.69
N THR A 26 11.97 -5.02 -8.50
CA THR A 26 13.35 -5.06 -7.98
C THR A 26 13.60 -6.17 -6.97
N ASP A 27 12.56 -6.66 -6.30
CA ASP A 27 12.70 -7.69 -5.28
C ASP A 27 12.58 -9.09 -5.89
N ALA A 28 13.73 -9.73 -6.12
CA ALA A 28 13.77 -11.06 -6.72
C ALA A 28 13.20 -12.13 -5.77
N GLU A 29 13.45 -11.99 -4.46
CA GLU A 29 12.99 -12.93 -3.43
C GLU A 29 11.47 -12.99 -3.34
N LEU A 30 10.80 -11.85 -3.59
CA LEU A 30 9.34 -11.79 -3.68
C LEU A 30 8.78 -12.76 -4.73
N TRP A 31 9.50 -12.99 -5.83
CA TRP A 31 9.08 -13.90 -6.89
C TRP A 31 9.57 -15.33 -6.70
N THR A 32 10.77 -15.52 -6.17
CA THR A 32 11.40 -16.85 -6.04
C THR A 32 10.99 -17.58 -4.78
N VAL A 33 10.79 -16.85 -3.68
CA VAL A 33 10.51 -17.41 -2.35
C VAL A 33 9.06 -17.19 -1.94
N ALA A 34 8.48 -16.04 -2.28
CA ALA A 34 7.14 -15.64 -1.82
C ALA A 34 6.15 -15.30 -2.96
N PRO A 35 5.99 -16.11 -4.02
CA PRO A 35 5.19 -15.76 -5.20
C PRO A 35 3.73 -15.43 -4.89
N THR A 36 3.15 -16.05 -3.86
CA THR A 36 1.80 -15.71 -3.36
C THR A 36 1.70 -14.25 -2.88
N HIS A 37 2.75 -13.73 -2.24
CA HIS A 37 2.83 -12.34 -1.78
C HIS A 37 3.02 -11.38 -2.97
N ALA A 38 3.80 -11.74 -3.99
CA ALA A 38 3.86 -11.00 -5.27
C ALA A 38 2.46 -10.82 -5.89
N TYR A 39 1.70 -11.92 -6.03
CA TYR A 39 0.34 -11.84 -6.57
C TYR A 39 -0.59 -11.02 -5.69
N GLY A 40 -0.47 -11.13 -4.36
CA GLY A 40 -1.20 -10.29 -3.41
C GLY A 40 -0.89 -8.80 -3.63
N LEU A 41 0.38 -8.44 -3.77
CA LEU A 41 0.82 -7.07 -4.02
C LEU A 41 0.31 -6.55 -5.37
N ILE A 42 0.28 -7.37 -6.42
CA ILE A 42 -0.35 -7.02 -7.71
C ILE A 42 -1.82 -6.67 -7.52
N VAL A 43 -2.59 -7.49 -6.79
CA VAL A 43 -4.01 -7.24 -6.53
C VAL A 43 -4.19 -5.94 -5.74
N PHE A 44 -3.40 -5.70 -4.69
CA PHE A 44 -3.45 -4.44 -3.95
C PHE A 44 -3.08 -3.22 -4.80
N THR A 45 -2.09 -3.36 -5.68
CA THR A 45 -1.69 -2.29 -6.62
C THR A 45 -2.81 -1.97 -7.59
N PHE A 46 -3.47 -2.98 -8.15
CA PHE A 46 -4.62 -2.80 -9.02
C PHE A 46 -5.79 -2.11 -8.29
N LEU A 47 -6.07 -2.50 -7.05
CA LEU A 47 -7.11 -1.86 -6.25
C LEU A 47 -6.78 -0.41 -5.89
N ASP A 48 -5.51 -0.08 -5.67
CA ASP A 48 -5.07 1.32 -5.52
C ASP A 48 -5.33 2.13 -6.80
N VAL A 49 -5.10 1.56 -7.98
CA VAL A 49 -5.41 2.20 -9.27
C VAL A 49 -6.91 2.47 -9.41
N VAL A 50 -7.75 1.51 -9.02
CA VAL A 50 -9.21 1.68 -9.02
C VAL A 50 -9.64 2.79 -8.05
N LEU A 51 -9.09 2.80 -6.83
CA LEU A 51 -9.40 3.83 -5.85
C LEU A 51 -8.87 5.20 -6.26
N LEU A 52 -7.72 5.26 -6.94
CA LEU A 52 -7.17 6.48 -7.52
C LEU A 52 -8.11 7.02 -8.60
N ALA A 53 -8.57 6.17 -9.52
CA ALA A 53 -9.53 6.57 -10.55
C ALA A 53 -10.82 7.12 -9.92
N ALA A 54 -11.33 6.47 -8.85
CA ALA A 54 -12.51 6.94 -8.13
C ALA A 54 -12.27 8.30 -7.43
N ALA A 55 -11.08 8.51 -6.86
CA ALA A 55 -10.67 9.77 -6.26
C ALA A 55 -10.60 10.91 -7.30
N LEU A 56 -10.03 10.63 -8.47
CA LEU A 56 -9.94 11.58 -9.58
C LEU A 56 -11.32 11.91 -10.18
N ALA A 57 -12.21 10.92 -10.24
CA ALA A 57 -13.61 11.10 -10.64
C ALA A 57 -14.48 11.83 -9.59
N GLY A 58 -13.93 12.12 -8.41
CA GLY A 58 -14.65 12.84 -7.36
C GLY A 58 -15.70 11.99 -6.63
N TRP A 59 -15.54 10.66 -6.59
CA TRP A 59 -16.50 9.78 -5.91
C TRP A 59 -16.61 10.09 -4.43
N ARG A 60 -17.84 10.37 -3.96
CA ARG A 60 -18.10 10.91 -2.60
C ARG A 60 -17.59 9.99 -1.47
N ARG A 61 -17.55 8.67 -1.72
CA ARG A 61 -17.13 7.67 -0.73
C ARG A 61 -15.62 7.43 -0.68
N THR A 62 -14.84 8.08 -1.54
CA THR A 62 -13.37 7.92 -1.57
C THR A 62 -12.74 8.15 -0.20
N ALA A 63 -13.18 9.16 0.54
CA ALA A 63 -12.64 9.45 1.87
C ALA A 63 -13.04 8.40 2.92
N ASP A 64 -14.24 7.83 2.85
CA ASP A 64 -14.66 6.77 3.77
C ASP A 64 -13.88 5.49 3.50
N VAL A 65 -13.84 5.06 2.24
CA VAL A 65 -13.13 3.86 1.81
C VAL A 65 -11.63 4.00 2.06
N GLY A 66 -11.04 5.16 1.77
CA GLY A 66 -9.61 5.40 1.90
C GLY A 66 -9.08 5.27 3.33
N VAL A 67 -9.87 5.64 4.36
CA VAL A 67 -9.47 5.44 5.76
C VAL A 67 -9.32 3.96 6.08
N PHE A 68 -10.35 3.15 5.78
CA PHE A 68 -10.31 1.71 6.06
C PHE A 68 -9.29 1.00 5.18
N TRP A 69 -9.16 1.42 3.92
CA TRP A 69 -8.24 0.84 2.95
C TRP A 69 -6.78 1.02 3.40
N GLY A 70 -6.38 2.24 3.75
CA GLY A 70 -5.02 2.50 4.19
C GLY A 70 -4.69 1.79 5.52
N VAL A 71 -5.59 1.81 6.50
CA VAL A 71 -5.37 1.09 7.77
C VAL A 71 -5.30 -0.42 7.56
N GLY A 72 -6.19 -0.97 6.74
CA GLY A 72 -6.22 -2.39 6.41
C GLY A 72 -4.94 -2.85 5.71
N LYS A 73 -4.51 -2.13 4.67
CA LYS A 73 -3.25 -2.45 3.97
C LYS A 73 -2.03 -2.29 4.86
N LEU A 74 -2.00 -1.26 5.72
CA LEU A 74 -0.90 -1.10 6.68
C LEU A 74 -0.80 -2.31 7.61
N ALA A 75 -1.94 -2.81 8.12
CA ALA A 75 -1.99 -3.99 8.95
C ALA A 75 -1.61 -5.26 8.20
N VAL A 76 -2.02 -5.42 6.94
CA VAL A 76 -1.63 -6.55 6.08
C VAL A 76 -0.13 -6.56 5.86
N PHE A 77 0.46 -5.46 5.41
CA PHE A 77 1.90 -5.42 5.12
C PHE A 77 2.74 -5.61 6.38
N LEU A 78 2.44 -4.92 7.49
CA LEU A 78 3.11 -5.22 8.77
C LEU A 78 2.89 -6.66 9.23
N GLY A 79 1.72 -7.22 8.90
CA GLY A 79 1.37 -8.61 9.17
C GLY A 79 2.18 -9.62 8.36
N ASP A 80 2.81 -9.23 7.23
CA ASP A 80 3.69 -10.11 6.46
C ASP A 80 4.81 -10.65 7.34
N ILE A 81 5.29 -9.88 8.33
CA ILE A 81 6.30 -10.37 9.30
C ILE A 81 5.87 -11.71 9.94
N LEU A 82 4.58 -11.92 10.15
CA LEU A 82 4.04 -13.14 10.77
C LEU A 82 4.13 -14.37 9.86
N THR A 83 4.39 -14.21 8.56
CA THR A 83 4.60 -15.32 7.62
C THR A 83 6.04 -15.83 7.61
N ALA A 84 6.95 -15.26 8.43
CA ALA A 84 8.34 -15.71 8.57
C ALA A 84 8.52 -17.25 8.71
N PRO A 85 7.67 -17.99 9.48
CA PRO A 85 7.79 -19.44 9.59
C PRO A 85 7.63 -20.19 8.26
N GLU A 86 6.90 -19.62 7.28
CA GLU A 86 6.74 -20.19 5.94
C GLU A 86 8.07 -20.24 5.17
N PHE A 87 9.00 -19.34 5.51
CA PHE A 87 10.32 -19.22 4.87
C PHE A 87 11.44 -19.87 5.68
N GLY A 88 11.13 -20.48 6.84
CA GLY A 88 12.11 -21.15 7.69
C GLY A 88 13.08 -20.20 8.42
N ILE A 89 12.72 -18.92 8.55
CA ILE A 89 13.50 -17.88 9.23
C ILE A 89 12.76 -17.31 10.44
N THR A 90 13.46 -16.59 11.30
CA THR A 90 12.86 -15.94 12.46
C THR A 90 12.08 -14.68 12.08
N TYR A 91 11.12 -14.27 12.92
CA TYR A 91 10.39 -13.01 12.74
C TYR A 91 11.32 -11.78 12.66
N ALA A 92 12.41 -11.78 13.43
CA ALA A 92 13.37 -10.69 13.44
C ALA A 92 14.18 -10.62 12.15
N GLU A 93 14.61 -11.77 11.60
CA GLU A 93 15.30 -11.84 10.32
C GLU A 93 14.39 -11.39 9.18
N PHE A 94 13.12 -11.84 9.16
CA PHE A 94 12.21 -11.45 8.11
C PHE A 94 11.84 -9.97 8.18
N ALA A 95 11.60 -9.44 9.38
CA ALA A 95 11.41 -8.00 9.57
C ALA A 95 12.65 -7.21 9.11
N ALA A 96 13.86 -7.63 9.48
CA ALA A 96 15.08 -6.97 9.06
C ALA A 96 15.24 -6.97 7.53
N TYR A 97 14.87 -8.06 6.87
CA TYR A 97 14.81 -8.12 5.40
C TYR A 97 13.79 -7.12 4.84
N LEU A 98 12.53 -7.14 5.30
CA LEU A 98 11.49 -6.23 4.80
C LEU A 98 11.86 -4.76 4.99
N PHE A 99 12.36 -4.38 6.17
CA PHE A 99 12.81 -3.01 6.46
C PHE A 99 14.19 -2.66 5.86
N SER A 100 14.87 -3.61 5.20
CA SER A 100 16.04 -3.29 4.37
C SER A 100 15.64 -2.81 2.98
N LEU A 101 14.40 -3.07 2.57
CA LEU A 101 13.84 -2.65 1.29
C LEU A 101 13.22 -1.26 1.44
N TRP A 102 13.91 -0.22 1.01
CA TRP A 102 13.41 1.16 1.09
C TRP A 102 12.02 1.35 0.45
N ALA A 103 11.68 0.55 -0.56
CA ALA A 103 10.38 0.59 -1.21
C ALA A 103 9.26 0.03 -0.31
N TYR A 104 9.57 -0.93 0.57
CA TYR A 104 8.65 -1.42 1.58
C TYR A 104 8.34 -0.34 2.63
N ASP A 105 9.36 0.40 3.10
CA ASP A 105 9.15 1.55 3.99
C ASP A 105 8.26 2.62 3.35
N GLY A 106 8.54 2.94 2.07
CA GLY A 106 7.73 3.86 1.29
C GLY A 106 6.29 3.38 1.10
N LEU A 107 6.10 2.07 0.92
CA LEU A 107 4.77 1.44 0.82
C LEU A 107 3.99 1.58 2.13
N LEU A 108 4.61 1.32 3.28
CA LEU A 108 4.00 1.50 4.61
C LEU A 108 3.64 2.97 4.87
N ALA A 109 4.58 3.89 4.59
CA ALA A 109 4.35 5.33 4.71
C ALA A 109 3.19 5.80 3.83
N SER A 110 3.05 5.24 2.64
CA SER A 110 1.93 5.55 1.73
C SER A 110 0.59 5.10 2.31
N GLN A 111 0.51 3.96 3.00
CA GLN A 111 -0.74 3.51 3.63
C GLN A 111 -1.18 4.44 4.77
N ALA A 112 -0.21 4.88 5.59
CA ALA A 112 -0.45 5.88 6.61
C ALA A 112 -0.92 7.21 5.98
N ALA A 113 -0.28 7.66 4.90
CA ALA A 113 -0.65 8.86 4.18
C ALA A 113 -2.06 8.79 3.57
N ILE A 114 -2.43 7.66 2.96
CA ILE A 114 -3.78 7.41 2.43
C ILE A 114 -4.81 7.55 3.55
N SER A 115 -4.56 6.90 4.70
CA SER A 115 -5.46 6.91 5.86
C SER A 115 -5.66 8.32 6.41
N VAL A 116 -4.56 9.04 6.63
CA VAL A 116 -4.56 10.40 7.18
C VAL A 116 -5.21 11.39 6.21
N ALA A 117 -4.83 11.36 4.94
CA ALA A 117 -5.41 12.23 3.91
C ALA A 117 -6.92 12.01 3.77
N SER A 118 -7.35 10.74 3.79
CA SER A 118 -8.76 10.37 3.70
C SER A 118 -9.54 10.84 4.94
N TYR A 119 -8.97 10.70 6.14
CA TYR A 119 -9.57 11.15 7.38
C TYR A 119 -9.75 12.68 7.42
N ILE A 120 -8.71 13.42 7.04
CA ILE A 120 -8.76 14.90 6.96
C ILE A 120 -9.83 15.33 5.95
N GLN A 121 -9.89 14.67 4.80
CA GLN A 121 -10.86 15.00 3.76
C GLN A 121 -12.29 14.67 4.15
N LYS A 122 -12.53 13.62 4.94
CA LYS A 122 -13.85 13.26 5.47
C LYS A 122 -14.43 14.32 6.41
N LYS A 123 -13.57 15.05 7.13
CA LYS A 123 -13.98 16.12 8.05
C LYS A 123 -14.29 17.46 7.36
N ARG A 124 -14.02 17.58 6.06
CA ARG A 124 -14.27 18.79 5.27
C ARG A 124 -15.55 18.65 4.43
#